data_AF-A0A968TQC8-F1
#
_entry.id   AF-A0A968TQC8-F1
#
_cell.length_a   1.000
_cell.length_b   1.000
_cell.length_c   1.000
_cell.angle_alpha   90.00
_cell.angle_beta   90.00
_cell.angle_gamma   90.00
#
_symmetry.space_group_name_H-M   'P 1'
#
loop_
_entity.id
_entity.type
_entity.pdbx_description
1 polymer ?
#
loop_
_entity_poly.entity_id
_entity_poly.type
_entity_poly.pdbx_seq_one_letter_code
_entity_poly.pdbx_strand_id
1 'polypeptide(L)'
;MANFQTAYAAYPSAVIYEEAVPGKTEGKKALQHLIWGDWLQVKTPAGEWRQVRSRGVDGVMHESAIQTERLLEVNFVDIGQGDGSLVVTPDDRRLVIDAGAATTCSASCAGASANSPNRCASTPP
;
A
#
# COMPACT_ATOMS: atom_id res chain seq x y z
N MET A 1 29.27 -5.48 1.97
CA MET A 1 27.80 -5.23 1.99
C MET A 1 27.62 -3.80 1.54
N ALA A 2 26.85 -3.54 0.49
CA ALA A 2 26.58 -2.17 0.08
C ALA A 2 25.61 -1.55 1.09
N ASN A 3 26.01 -0.43 1.69
CA ASN A 3 25.19 0.30 2.65
C ASN A 3 24.14 1.10 1.88
N PHE A 4 22.89 0.67 1.96
CA PHE A 4 21.77 1.38 1.40
C PHE A 4 20.94 1.96 2.54
N GLN A 5 20.50 3.21 2.37
CA GLN A 5 19.56 3.84 3.29
C GLN A 5 18.14 3.59 2.78
N THR A 6 17.26 3.13 3.65
CA THR A 6 15.83 3.07 3.35
C THR A 6 15.20 4.45 3.50
N ALA A 7 14.39 4.84 2.52
CA ALA A 7 13.60 6.07 2.52
C ALA A 7 12.27 5.84 1.80
N TYR A 8 11.47 6.88 1.64
CA TYR A 8 10.15 6.84 1.00
C TYR A 8 9.97 8.01 0.01
N ALA A 9 9.12 7.82 -0.99
CA ALA A 9 8.73 8.86 -1.93
C ALA A 9 7.94 9.97 -1.21
N ALA A 10 8.31 11.23 -1.44
CA ALA A 10 7.69 12.39 -0.81
C ALA A 10 6.34 12.80 -1.44
N TYR A 11 5.61 13.68 -0.76
CA TYR A 11 4.33 14.23 -1.21
C TYR A 11 4.50 15.19 -2.41
N PRO A 12 3.52 15.29 -3.32
CA PRO A 12 2.32 14.44 -3.48
C PRO A 12 2.58 13.14 -4.23
N SER A 13 3.67 13.11 -4.98
CA SER A 13 4.19 11.98 -5.72
C SER A 13 5.65 12.26 -6.04
N ALA A 14 6.37 11.24 -6.50
CA ALA A 14 7.78 11.38 -6.85
C ALA A 14 8.10 10.71 -8.18
N VAL A 15 9.14 11.16 -8.86
CA VAL A 15 9.54 10.64 -10.17
C VAL A 15 11.00 10.20 -10.10
N ILE A 16 11.28 8.99 -10.55
CA ILE A 16 12.65 8.54 -10.84
C ILE A 16 13.01 9.00 -12.25
N TYR A 17 14.14 9.68 -12.39
CA TYR A 17 14.67 10.17 -13.66
C TYR A 17 15.90 9.36 -14.09
N GLU A 18 16.21 9.40 -15.38
CA GLU A 18 17.44 8.81 -15.92
C GLU A 18 18.65 9.68 -15.58
N GLU A 19 18.52 11.01 -15.70
CA GLU A 19 19.62 11.96 -15.51
C GLU A 19 19.23 13.12 -14.60
N ALA A 20 20.19 13.55 -13.77
CA ALA A 20 20.08 14.71 -12.91
C ALA A 20 20.30 16.01 -13.70
N VAL A 21 19.59 17.07 -13.32
CA VAL A 21 19.78 18.41 -13.89
C VAL A 21 20.21 19.37 -12.79
N PRO A 22 21.43 19.95 -12.85
CA PRO A 22 21.88 20.91 -11.86
C PRO A 22 20.96 22.13 -11.78
N GLY A 23 20.64 22.58 -10.57
CA GLY A 23 19.81 23.76 -10.32
C GLY A 23 18.31 23.56 -10.59
N LYS A 24 17.87 22.34 -10.86
CA LYS A 24 16.45 21.98 -10.96
C LYS A 24 16.13 20.85 -9.99
N THR A 25 14.84 20.73 -9.66
CA THR A 25 14.29 19.63 -8.87
C THR A 25 13.78 18.48 -9.75
N GLU A 26 13.61 18.71 -11.05
CA GLU A 26 13.18 17.73 -12.04
C GLU A 26 14.35 17.33 -12.95
N GLY A 27 14.48 16.02 -13.17
CA GLY A 27 15.54 15.45 -14.00
C GLY A 27 15.14 15.39 -15.48
N LYS A 28 16.01 14.82 -16.31
CA LYS A 28 15.65 14.49 -17.69
C LYS A 28 15.10 13.08 -17.76
N LYS A 29 14.06 12.91 -18.59
CA LYS A 29 13.39 11.64 -18.92
C LYS A 29 12.90 10.89 -17.68
N ALA A 30 11.61 11.04 -17.39
CA ALA A 30 10.95 10.28 -16.34
C ALA A 30 10.96 8.78 -16.68
N LEU A 31 11.52 7.96 -15.78
CA LEU A 31 11.55 6.51 -15.90
C LEU A 31 10.34 5.88 -15.21
N GLN A 32 10.00 6.36 -14.01
CA GLN A 32 8.94 5.78 -13.19
C GLN A 32 8.31 6.84 -12.30
N HIS A 33 6.98 6.87 -12.25
CA HIS A 33 6.22 7.66 -11.28
C HIS A 33 5.90 6.78 -10.05
N LEU A 34 6.12 7.35 -8.87
CA LEU A 34 5.90 6.73 -7.57
C LEU A 34 4.79 7.45 -6.84
N ILE A 35 3.98 6.67 -6.12
CA ILE A 35 2.97 7.22 -5.23
C ILE A 35 3.60 7.64 -3.90
N TRP A 36 2.96 8.55 -3.20
CA TRP A 36 3.42 9.01 -1.89
C TRP A 36 3.59 7.84 -0.91
N GLY A 37 4.74 7.76 -0.25
CA GLY A 37 5.06 6.67 0.67
C GLY A 37 5.69 5.43 0.04
N ASP A 38 5.86 5.39 -1.29
CA ASP A 38 6.54 4.27 -1.96
C ASP A 38 7.96 4.08 -1.40
N TRP A 39 8.33 2.83 -1.17
CA TRP A 39 9.63 2.48 -0.61
C TRP A 39 10.78 2.76 -1.58
N LEU A 40 11.87 3.34 -1.07
CA LEU A 40 13.08 3.68 -1.81
C LEU A 40 14.31 3.04 -1.16
N GLN A 41 15.19 2.52 -2.00
CA GLN A 41 16.56 2.17 -1.63
C GLN A 41 17.50 3.29 -2.10
N VAL A 42 17.95 4.14 -1.19
CA VAL A 42 18.90 5.22 -1.48
C VAL A 42 20.31 4.65 -1.47
N LYS A 43 20.99 4.72 -2.61
CA LYS A 43 22.38 4.24 -2.79
C LYS A 43 23.42 5.29 -2.44
N THR A 44 23.11 6.56 -2.67
CA THR A 44 23.98 7.69 -2.33
C THR A 44 23.30 8.54 -1.26
N PRO A 45 23.77 8.52 0.00
CA PRO A 45 23.07 9.16 1.12
C PRO A 45 23.19 10.69 1.15
N ALA A 46 24.13 11.27 0.39
CA ALA A 46 24.41 12.71 0.39
C ALA A 46 24.36 13.30 -1.02
N GLY A 47 23.97 14.57 -1.11
CA GLY A 47 23.84 15.34 -2.34
C GLY A 47 22.40 15.66 -2.71
N GLU A 48 22.22 16.73 -3.49
CA GLU A 48 20.92 17.17 -4.00
C GLU A 48 20.26 16.12 -4.90
N TRP A 49 21.06 15.36 -5.64
CA TRP A 49 20.60 14.28 -6.50
C TRP A 49 21.11 12.96 -5.94
N ARG A 50 20.18 12.06 -5.64
CA ARG A 50 20.48 10.77 -5.02
C ARG A 50 20.16 9.65 -6.00
N GLN A 51 21.08 8.69 -6.11
CA GLN A 51 20.82 7.44 -6.80
C GLN A 51 19.89 6.58 -5.95
N VAL A 52 18.80 6.13 -6.54
CA VAL A 52 17.76 5.37 -5.87
C VAL A 52 17.37 4.14 -6.68
N ARG A 53 16.78 3.18 -5.98
CA ARG A 53 16.05 2.06 -6.60
C ARG A 53 14.68 1.94 -5.96
N SER A 54 13.64 1.80 -6.77
CA SER A 54 12.29 1.49 -6.31
C SER A 54 11.57 0.64 -7.33
N ARG A 55 10.73 -0.30 -6.86
CA ARG A 55 9.91 -1.17 -7.73
C ARG A 55 10.70 -1.83 -8.89
N GLY A 56 11.99 -2.10 -8.69
CA GLY A 56 12.89 -2.69 -9.69
C GLY A 56 13.54 -1.71 -10.68
N VAL A 57 13.22 -0.42 -10.62
CA VAL A 57 13.79 0.64 -11.46
C VAL A 57 14.90 1.35 -10.70
N ASP A 58 16.06 1.49 -11.34
CA ASP A 58 17.21 2.26 -10.86
C ASP A 58 17.25 3.61 -11.59
N GLY A 59 17.56 4.68 -10.87
CA GLY A 59 17.72 6.02 -11.46
C GLY A 59 18.11 7.05 -10.41
N VAL A 60 17.80 8.31 -10.69
CA VAL A 60 18.09 9.44 -9.80
C VAL A 60 16.82 10.16 -9.38
N MET A 61 16.82 10.65 -8.14
CA MET A 61 15.77 11.49 -7.57
C MET A 61 16.40 12.69 -6.86
N HIS A 62 15.72 13.83 -6.91
CA HIS A 62 16.11 14.99 -6.13
C HIS A 62 15.81 14.74 -4.63
N GLU A 63 16.66 15.24 -3.74
CA GLU A 63 16.55 15.06 -2.29
C GLU A 63 15.20 15.54 -1.75
N SER A 64 14.65 16.61 -2.28
CA SER A 64 13.32 17.12 -1.88
C SER A 64 12.16 16.17 -2.20
N ALA A 65 12.37 15.19 -3.10
CA ALA A 65 11.37 14.17 -3.45
C ALA A 65 11.50 12.89 -2.60
N ILE A 66 12.40 12.90 -1.60
CA ILE A 66 12.70 11.79 -0.71
C ILE A 66 12.39 12.21 0.73
N GLN A 67 11.64 11.38 1.44
CA GLN A 67 11.39 11.54 2.87
C GLN A 67 11.92 10.33 3.65
N THR A 68 12.40 10.54 4.87
CA THR A 68 12.92 9.45 5.73
C THR A 68 11.85 8.85 6.62
N GLU A 69 10.81 9.62 6.94
CA GLU A 69 9.72 9.17 7.80
C GLU A 69 8.72 8.34 7.00
N ARG A 70 8.26 7.23 7.60
CA ARG A 70 7.22 6.40 7.01
C ARG A 70 5.84 6.99 7.31
N LEU A 71 4.94 6.86 6.34
CA LEU A 71 3.55 7.27 6.49
C LEU A 71 2.72 6.20 7.20
N LEU A 72 1.56 6.62 7.72
CA LEU A 72 0.47 5.69 7.99
C LEU A 72 -0.14 5.26 6.65
N GLU A 73 0.05 3.99 6.30
CA GLU A 73 -0.49 3.40 5.07
C GLU A 73 -1.71 2.56 5.43
N VAL A 74 -2.85 2.83 4.78
CA VAL A 74 -4.09 2.06 4.97
C VAL A 74 -4.53 1.55 3.61
N ASN A 75 -4.36 0.25 3.39
CA ASN A 75 -4.82 -0.44 2.20
C ASN A 75 -6.15 -1.12 2.50
N PHE A 76 -7.24 -0.58 1.96
CA PHE A 76 -8.54 -1.25 1.97
C PHE A 76 -8.55 -2.31 0.89
N VAL A 77 -8.85 -3.55 1.27
CA VAL A 77 -8.94 -4.69 0.36
C VAL A 77 -10.39 -5.18 0.37
N ASP A 78 -11.13 -4.80 -0.66
CA ASP A 78 -12.49 -5.28 -0.90
C ASP A 78 -12.41 -6.63 -1.62
N ILE A 79 -12.63 -7.72 -0.87
CA ILE A 79 -12.76 -9.08 -1.43
C ILE A 79 -14.15 -9.65 -1.09
N GLY A 80 -15.24 -8.86 -1.13
CA GLY A 80 -16.62 -9.35 -0.95
C GLY A 80 -16.98 -10.02 0.40
N GLN A 81 -18.23 -9.88 0.86
CA GLN A 81 -18.80 -10.37 2.15
C GLN A 81 -17.90 -10.33 3.41
N GLY A 82 -16.90 -9.43 3.45
CA GLY A 82 -15.98 -9.26 4.57
C GLY A 82 -14.82 -8.34 4.18
N ASP A 83 -15.00 -7.03 4.36
CA ASP A 83 -13.99 -6.04 4.00
C ASP A 83 -12.77 -6.12 4.94
N GLY A 84 -11.59 -6.37 4.38
CA GLY A 84 -10.33 -6.39 5.12
C GLY A 84 -9.54 -5.10 4.90
N SER A 85 -8.73 -4.69 5.88
CA SER A 85 -7.70 -3.68 5.62
C SER A 85 -6.36 -4.06 6.21
N LEU A 86 -5.29 -3.69 5.49
CA LEU A 86 -3.93 -3.75 5.98
C LEU A 86 -3.50 -2.34 6.36
N VAL A 87 -3.20 -2.14 7.63
CA VAL A 87 -2.64 -0.90 8.14
C VAL A 87 -1.16 -1.08 8.42
N VAL A 88 -0.33 -0.20 7.88
CA VAL A 88 1.08 -0.10 8.24
C VAL A 88 1.34 1.22 8.93
N THR A 89 1.78 1.16 10.18
CA THR A 89 2.03 2.35 10.99
C THR A 89 3.38 3.00 10.63
N PRO A 90 3.59 4.28 11.00
CA PRO A 90 4.88 4.95 10.83
C PRO A 90 6.06 4.21 11.48
N ASP A 91 5.83 3.42 12.53
CA ASP A 91 6.82 2.57 13.19
C ASP A 91 6.94 1.14 12.60
N ASP A 92 6.46 0.94 11.36
CA ASP A 92 6.49 -0.32 10.59
C ASP A 92 5.78 -1.50 11.28
N ARG A 93 4.80 -1.23 12.14
CA ARG A 93 3.89 -2.28 12.61
C ARG A 93 2.82 -2.53 11.55
N ARG A 94 2.54 -3.80 11.31
CA ARG A 94 1.56 -4.26 10.31
C ARG A 94 0.37 -4.84 11.04
N LEU A 95 -0.80 -4.27 10.80
CA LEU A 95 -2.07 -4.68 11.40
C LEU A 95 -2.98 -5.16 10.29
N VAL A 96 -3.54 -6.36 10.44
CA VAL A 96 -4.62 -6.83 9.58
C VAL A 96 -5.92 -6.64 10.35
N ILE A 97 -6.81 -5.84 9.78
CA ILE A 97 -8.16 -5.64 10.28
C ILE A 97 -9.08 -6.50 9.41
N ASP A 98 -9.74 -7.46 10.04
CA ASP A 98 -10.66 -8.39 9.38
C ASP A 98 -12.09 -8.06 9.84
N ALA A 99 -12.98 -7.76 8.90
CA ALA A 99 -14.41 -7.55 9.19
C ALA A 99 -15.23 -8.86 9.23
N GLY A 100 -14.58 -10.02 9.15
CA GLY A 100 -15.23 -11.34 9.17
C GLY A 100 -15.78 -11.77 10.52
N ALA A 101 -16.95 -11.26 10.92
CA ALA A 101 -17.86 -11.97 11.82
C ALA A 101 -18.93 -12.68 10.98
N ALA A 102 -18.85 -14.00 10.89
CA ALA A 102 -19.83 -14.83 10.19
C ALA A 102 -21.22 -14.71 10.84
N THR A 103 -22.05 -13.79 10.35
CA THR A 103 -23.51 -13.92 10.36
C THR A 103 -24.10 -12.94 9.36
N THR A 104 -24.25 -13.38 8.11
CA THR A 104 -25.38 -12.91 7.31
C THR A 104 -26.64 -13.49 7.96
N CYS A 105 -27.26 -12.75 8.87
CA CYS A 105 -28.68 -12.95 9.18
C CYS A 105 -29.49 -12.47 7.97
N SER A 106 -29.61 -13.30 6.93
CA SER A 106 -30.70 -13.16 5.96
C SER A 106 -31.95 -13.82 6.52
N ALA A 107 -32.50 -13.22 7.57
CA ALA A 107 -33.88 -13.45 7.93
C ALA A 107 -34.79 -12.76 6.89
N SER A 108 -34.98 -13.42 5.75
CA SER A 108 -36.24 -13.32 5.02
C SER A 108 -36.51 -14.65 4.35
N CYS A 109 -37.29 -15.48 5.05
CA CYS A 109 -38.16 -16.44 4.40
C CYS A 109 -39.06 -15.67 3.42
N ALA A 110 -38.72 -15.67 2.13
CA ALA A 110 -39.58 -15.18 1.07
C ALA A 110 -39.46 -16.13 -0.12
N GLY A 111 -40.14 -17.27 0.00
CA GLY A 111 -40.15 -18.32 -1.00
C GLY A 111 -40.49 -19.70 -0.46
N ALA A 112 -41.43 -19.80 0.48
CA ALA A 112 -42.05 -21.08 0.79
C ALA A 112 -42.89 -21.52 -0.42
N SER A 113 -42.28 -22.29 -1.33
CA SER A 113 -43.05 -23.18 -2.20
C SER A 113 -43.65 -24.27 -1.31
N ALA A 114 -44.98 -24.30 -1.25
CA ALA A 114 -45.76 -25.17 -0.41
C ALA A 114 -45.71 -26.64 -0.87
N ASN A 115 -44.57 -27.35 -0.69
CA ASN A 115 -44.57 -28.83 -0.72
C ASN A 115 -43.30 -29.51 -0.16
N SER A 116 -42.95 -29.31 1.12
CA SER A 116 -42.04 -30.24 1.81
C SER A 116 -42.12 -30.09 3.33
N PRO A 117 -42.59 -31.10 4.08
CA PRO A 117 -42.86 -30.95 5.51
C PRO A 117 -41.66 -31.22 6.43
N ASN A 118 -40.43 -31.37 5.94
CA ASN A 118 -39.30 -31.71 6.80
C ASN A 118 -38.02 -30.99 6.39
N ARG A 119 -37.63 -29.95 7.12
CA ARG A 119 -36.23 -29.58 7.46
C ARG A 119 -36.18 -28.21 8.16
N CYS A 120 -36.43 -28.20 9.46
CA CYS A 120 -35.87 -27.22 10.41
C CYS A 120 -35.86 -27.90 11.79
N ALA A 121 -34.93 -28.84 11.99
CA ALA A 121 -34.68 -29.44 13.30
C ALA A 121 -33.17 -29.71 13.43
N SER A 122 -32.48 -28.80 14.11
CA SER A 122 -31.36 -29.04 15.03
C SER A 122 -30.60 -27.74 15.27
N THR A 123 -31.01 -26.99 16.28
CA THR A 123 -30.10 -26.13 17.05
C THR A 123 -29.33 -27.04 18.02
N PRO A 124 -27.98 -27.05 18.03
CA PRO A 124 -27.24 -27.75 19.08
C PRO A 124 -27.17 -26.91 20.38
N PRO A 125 -26.89 -27.56 21.53
CA PRO A 125 -26.94 -26.95 22.87
C PRO A 125 -25.84 -25.92 23.15
#